data_AF-A0A8S3JRN5-F1
#
_entry.id   AF-A0A8S3JRN5-F1
#
_cell.length_a   1.000
_cell.length_b   1.000
_cell.length_c   1.000
_cell.angle_alpha   90.00
_cell.angle_beta   90.00
_cell.angle_gamma   90.00
#
_symmetry.space_group_name_H-M   'P 1'
#
loop_
_entity.id
_entity.type
_entity.pdbx_description
1 polymer ?
#
loop_
_entity_poly.entity_id
_entity_poly.type
_entity_poly.pdbx_seq_one_letter_code
_entity_poly.pdbx_strand_id
1 'polypeptide(L)'
;MDFNKKNVTDFDIWSIYQRKTFPLIRPQTLSNVSQIFSSNFTRVIFVRHPLERLASAYVDKIATLTKEPFSLYDSIRRAICRKYSSFYLTVVQHNFYRVHRRISKKIEEPCHKVVPKFEHFINYIMSDSVISDVHWYPYSKLCYTCLFKYNFIGKHETIEEDL
;
A
#
# COMPACT_ATOMS: atom_id res chain seq x y z
N MET A 1 -19.43 -31.06 -26.88
CA MET A 1 -19.01 -31.14 -25.47
C MET A 1 -19.45 -29.85 -24.82
N ASP A 2 -20.50 -29.93 -24.02
CA ASP A 2 -21.20 -28.81 -23.39
C ASP A 2 -20.31 -28.06 -22.41
N PHE A 3 -20.03 -26.80 -22.72
CA PHE A 3 -19.65 -25.83 -21.71
C PHE A 3 -20.94 -25.38 -21.02
N ASN A 4 -21.25 -26.03 -19.90
CA ASN A 4 -22.31 -25.61 -18.99
C ASN A 4 -22.19 -24.11 -18.70
N LYS A 5 -23.27 -23.39 -19.00
CA LYS A 5 -23.52 -22.00 -18.59
C LYS A 5 -23.41 -21.93 -17.07
N LYS A 6 -22.24 -21.52 -16.55
CA LYS A 6 -22.16 -20.99 -15.19
C LYS A 6 -22.74 -19.59 -15.23
N ASN A 7 -23.77 -19.36 -14.42
CA ASN A 7 -24.34 -18.04 -14.22
C ASN A 7 -23.23 -17.06 -13.84
N VAL A 8 -23.14 -15.95 -14.58
CA VAL A 8 -22.11 -14.91 -14.49
C VAL A 8 -22.15 -14.18 -13.12
N THR A 9 -23.12 -14.48 -12.28
CA THR A 9 -23.38 -13.83 -10.98
C THR A 9 -22.48 -14.30 -9.83
N ASP A 10 -21.62 -15.30 -10.03
CA ASP A 10 -20.74 -15.88 -8.99
C ASP A 10 -19.24 -15.61 -9.24
N PHE A 11 -18.92 -14.48 -9.88
CA PHE A 11 -17.53 -14.06 -10.07
C PHE A 11 -16.98 -13.37 -8.81
N ASP A 12 -16.44 -14.15 -7.88
CA ASP A 12 -15.71 -13.59 -6.74
C ASP A 12 -14.36 -13.03 -7.20
N ILE A 13 -14.33 -11.71 -7.43
CA ILE A 13 -13.12 -10.96 -7.80
C ILE A 13 -11.98 -11.20 -6.80
N TRP A 14 -12.29 -11.44 -5.53
CA TRP A 14 -11.29 -11.69 -4.49
C TRP A 14 -10.69 -13.09 -4.56
N SER A 15 -11.33 -14.03 -5.27
CA SER A 15 -10.83 -15.39 -5.53
C SER A 15 -9.83 -15.47 -6.70
N ILE A 16 -9.63 -14.38 -7.44
CA ILE A 16 -8.65 -14.32 -8.53
C ILE A 16 -7.24 -14.37 -7.93
N TYR A 17 -6.69 -15.59 -7.82
CA TYR A 17 -5.27 -15.77 -7.63
C TYR A 17 -4.55 -15.24 -8.88
N GLN A 18 -4.09 -13.98 -8.83
CA GLN A 18 -3.47 -13.28 -9.94
C GLN A 18 -2.41 -14.10 -10.67
N ARG A 19 -1.62 -14.92 -9.95
CA ARG A 19 -0.57 -15.77 -10.54
C ARG A 19 -1.09 -16.98 -11.32
N LYS A 20 -2.30 -17.47 -11.03
CA LYS A 20 -2.91 -18.61 -11.75
C LYS A 20 -3.70 -18.13 -12.97
N THR A 21 -4.36 -16.98 -12.85
CA THR A 21 -5.22 -16.43 -13.92
C THR A 21 -4.44 -15.60 -14.93
N PHE A 22 -3.40 -14.88 -14.48
CA PHE A 22 -2.57 -14.06 -15.35
C PHE A 22 -1.09 -14.42 -15.15
N PRO A 23 -0.43 -15.04 -16.15
CA PRO A 23 0.99 -15.35 -16.03
C PRO A 23 1.78 -14.06 -15.78
N LEU A 24 2.60 -14.06 -14.73
CA LEU A 24 3.44 -12.92 -14.42
C LEU A 24 4.52 -12.81 -15.50
N ILE A 25 4.38 -11.85 -16.41
CA ILE A 25 5.39 -11.58 -17.43
C ILE A 25 6.55 -10.86 -16.75
N ARG A 26 7.66 -11.57 -16.54
CA ARG A 26 8.96 -10.99 -16.16
C ARG A 26 9.88 -11.02 -17.38
N PRO A 27 9.92 -9.96 -18.20
CA PRO A 27 10.84 -9.94 -19.34
C PRO A 27 12.28 -9.97 -18.82
N GLN A 28 13.04 -10.98 -19.23
CA GLN A 28 14.47 -11.13 -18.88
C GLN A 28 15.40 -10.70 -20.04
N THR A 29 14.85 -10.51 -21.24
CA THR A 29 15.59 -10.15 -22.46
C THR A 29 14.88 -9.02 -23.21
N LEU A 30 15.63 -8.28 -24.03
CA LEU A 30 15.09 -7.19 -24.86
C LEU A 30 14.03 -7.68 -25.86
N SER A 31 14.14 -8.91 -26.38
CA SER A 31 13.12 -9.52 -27.24
C SER A 31 11.79 -9.74 -26.49
N ASN A 32 11.86 -10.08 -25.21
CA ASN A 32 10.66 -10.27 -24.39
C ASN A 32 10.01 -8.91 -24.08
N VAL A 33 10.81 -7.85 -23.94
CA VAL A 33 10.30 -6.49 -23.78
C VAL A 33 9.56 -6.02 -25.04
N SER A 34 10.15 -6.18 -26.23
CA SER A 34 9.49 -5.76 -27.48
C SER A 34 8.17 -6.51 -27.73
N GLN A 35 8.07 -7.78 -27.34
CA GLN A 35 6.83 -8.53 -27.37
C GLN A 35 5.75 -7.91 -26.45
N ILE A 36 6.10 -7.41 -25.26
CA ILE A 36 5.14 -6.74 -24.35
C ILE A 36 4.59 -5.44 -24.97
N PHE A 37 5.37 -4.76 -25.81
CA PHE A 37 4.94 -3.57 -26.56
C PHE A 37 4.22 -3.90 -27.88
N SER A 38 4.16 -5.16 -28.30
CA SER A 38 3.44 -5.57 -29.52
C SER A 38 1.93 -5.40 -29.39
N SER A 39 1.21 -5.24 -30.51
CA SER A 39 -0.25 -5.07 -30.54
C SER A 39 -1.05 -6.33 -30.19
N ASN A 40 -0.38 -7.47 -29.93
CA ASN A 40 -1.04 -8.76 -29.75
C ASN A 40 -1.58 -8.97 -28.31
N PHE A 41 -1.41 -7.98 -27.43
CA PHE A 41 -1.88 -8.03 -26.05
C PHE A 41 -2.95 -6.98 -25.79
N THR A 42 -4.05 -7.41 -25.17
CA THR A 42 -5.01 -6.52 -24.53
C THR A 42 -4.43 -6.04 -23.21
N ARG A 43 -4.18 -4.74 -23.10
CA ARG A 43 -3.64 -4.11 -21.89
C ARG A 43 -4.75 -3.46 -21.10
N VAL A 44 -4.90 -3.88 -19.85
CA VAL A 44 -5.89 -3.35 -18.91
C VAL A 44 -5.17 -2.88 -17.66
N ILE A 45 -5.60 -1.75 -17.11
CA ILE A 45 -5.20 -1.28 -15.78
C ILE A 45 -6.46 -0.89 -15.00
N PHE A 46 -6.47 -1.21 -13.70
CA PHE A 46 -7.48 -0.74 -12.77
C PHE A 46 -6.87 0.32 -11.87
N VAL A 47 -7.51 1.48 -11.81
CA VAL A 47 -7.09 2.62 -11.00
C VAL A 47 -8.16 2.96 -9.97
N ARG A 48 -7.77 3.73 -8.96
CA ARG A 48 -8.65 4.21 -7.89
C ARG A 48 -8.36 5.68 -7.62
N HIS A 49 -9.36 6.41 -7.15
CA HIS A 49 -9.27 7.79 -6.71
C HIS A 49 -8.09 7.94 -5.72
N PRO A 50 -7.19 8.93 -5.92
CA PRO A 50 -5.97 9.03 -5.14
C PRO A 50 -6.21 9.06 -3.62
N LEU A 51 -7.21 9.81 -3.15
CA LEU A 51 -7.51 9.90 -1.71
C LEU A 51 -8.01 8.58 -1.14
N GLU A 52 -8.85 7.85 -1.88
CA GLU A 52 -9.34 6.57 -1.41
C GLU A 52 -8.24 5.52 -1.37
N ARG A 53 -7.35 5.54 -2.37
CA ARG A 53 -6.16 4.69 -2.37
C ARG A 53 -5.27 4.98 -1.16
N LEU A 54 -5.06 6.24 -0.82
CA LEU A 54 -4.29 6.62 0.37
C LEU A 54 -5.00 6.20 1.67
N ALA A 55 -6.32 6.36 1.76
CA ALA A 55 -7.09 5.90 2.91
C ALA A 55 -7.01 4.37 3.06
N SER A 56 -7.14 3.63 1.96
CA SER A 56 -6.99 2.17 1.94
C SER A 56 -5.59 1.75 2.36
N ALA A 57 -4.55 2.41 1.84
CA ALA A 57 -3.16 2.14 2.22
C ALA A 57 -2.91 2.42 3.70
N TYR A 58 -3.47 3.51 4.24
CA TYR A 58 -3.40 3.80 5.66
C TYR A 58 -4.05 2.70 6.51
N VAL A 59 -5.28 2.29 6.18
CA VAL A 59 -5.99 1.26 6.93
C VAL A 59 -5.20 -0.05 6.91
N ASP A 60 -4.73 -0.48 5.74
CA ASP A 60 -4.06 -1.76 5.55
C ASP A 60 -2.61 -1.80 6.09
N LYS A 61 -1.85 -0.72 5.91
CA LYS A 61 -0.41 -0.69 6.24
C LYS A 61 -0.09 -0.03 7.58
N ILE A 62 -0.90 0.93 8.04
CA ILE A 62 -0.56 1.75 9.21
C ILE A 62 -1.51 1.49 10.38
N ALA A 63 -2.83 1.46 10.13
CA ALA A 63 -3.84 1.42 11.20
C ALA A 63 -3.97 0.03 11.85
N THR A 64 -3.74 -1.05 11.10
CA THR A 64 -3.81 -2.42 11.63
C THR A 64 -2.52 -2.82 12.35
N LEU A 65 -2.42 -2.42 13.62
CA LEU A 65 -1.26 -2.64 14.51
C LEU A 65 -0.74 -4.08 14.60
N THR A 66 -1.57 -5.08 14.32
CA THR A 66 -1.33 -6.48 14.70
C THR A 66 -0.99 -7.39 13.52
N LYS A 67 -1.14 -6.92 12.28
CA LYS A 67 -0.99 -7.80 11.12
C LYS A 67 0.45 -8.18 10.84
N GLU A 68 1.41 -7.28 11.05
CA GLU A 68 2.81 -7.49 10.65
C GLU A 68 3.81 -6.74 11.57
N PRO A 69 3.99 -7.15 12.84
CA PRO A 69 4.98 -6.53 13.73
C PRO A 69 6.39 -6.65 13.16
N PHE A 70 7.24 -5.64 13.38
CA PHE A 70 8.62 -5.56 12.86
C PHE A 70 8.76 -5.45 11.33
N SER A 71 7.66 -5.25 10.60
CA SER A 71 7.69 -4.97 9.18
C SER A 71 8.24 -3.57 8.85
N LEU A 72 8.53 -3.34 7.57
CA LEU A 72 8.79 -1.99 7.04
C LEU A 72 7.68 -1.00 7.44
N TYR A 73 6.42 -1.43 7.33
CA TYR A 73 5.26 -0.61 7.66
C TYR A 73 5.13 -0.34 9.16
N ASP A 74 5.50 -1.31 10.01
CA ASP A 74 5.62 -1.09 11.47
C ASP A 74 6.67 -0.03 11.79
N SER A 75 7.80 -0.05 11.09
CA SER A 75 8.87 0.95 11.25
C SER A 75 8.40 2.35 10.82
N ILE A 76 7.71 2.46 9.69
CA ILE A 76 7.09 3.71 9.21
C ILE A 76 6.07 4.22 10.22
N ARG A 77 5.16 3.36 10.69
CA ARG A 77 4.16 3.71 11.71
C ARG A 77 4.79 4.28 12.98
N ARG A 78 5.85 3.64 13.49
CA ARG A 78 6.58 4.14 14.66
C ARG A 78 7.25 5.48 14.37
N ALA A 79 7.81 5.68 13.17
CA ALA A 79 8.38 6.97 12.77
C ALA A 79 7.33 8.09 12.73
N ILE A 80 6.14 7.82 12.19
CA ILE A 80 5.01 8.76 12.20
C ILE A 80 4.62 9.10 13.65
N CYS A 81 4.50 8.09 14.52
CA CYS A 81 4.21 8.28 15.94
C CYS A 81 5.26 9.18 16.61
N ARG A 82 6.56 8.92 16.41
CA ARG A 82 7.63 9.73 17.01
C ARG A 82 7.60 11.19 16.53
N LYS A 83 7.18 11.43 15.28
CA LYS A 83 7.13 12.77 14.70
C LYS A 83 5.91 13.58 15.14
N TYR A 84 4.74 12.95 15.25
CA TYR A 84 3.47 13.68 15.41
C TYR A 84 2.67 13.33 16.68
N SER A 85 3.01 12.27 17.41
CA SER A 85 2.24 11.89 18.60
C SER A 85 2.58 12.78 19.79
N SER A 86 1.59 13.56 20.27
CA SER A 86 1.72 14.32 21.53
C SER A 86 2.05 13.41 22.71
N PHE A 87 1.56 12.16 22.72
CA PHE A 87 1.92 11.16 23.73
C PHE A 87 3.41 10.83 23.73
N TYR A 88 4.04 10.72 22.55
CA TYR A 88 5.49 10.51 22.50
C TYR A 88 6.24 11.74 23.01
N LEU A 89 5.81 12.94 22.60
CA LEU A 89 6.43 14.20 23.04
C LEU A 89 6.34 14.38 24.56
N THR A 90 5.20 14.09 25.18
CA THR A 90 5.03 14.19 26.64
C THR A 90 5.86 13.13 27.37
N VAL A 91 5.88 11.88 26.90
CA VAL A 91 6.67 10.80 27.53
C VAL A 91 8.17 11.07 27.46
N VAL A 92 8.70 11.57 26.34
CA VAL A 92 10.13 11.89 26.19
C VAL A 92 10.50 13.14 27.00
N GLN A 93 9.69 14.21 26.93
CA GLN A 93 9.95 15.45 27.68
C GLN A 93 9.85 15.24 29.20
N HIS A 94 8.87 14.47 29.69
CA HIS A 94 8.74 14.19 31.12
C HIS A 94 9.78 13.19 31.65
N ASN A 95 10.25 12.24 30.82
CA ASN A 95 11.30 11.32 31.26
C ASN A 95 12.70 11.94 31.22
N PHE A 96 12.98 12.97 30.42
CA PHE A 96 14.24 13.71 30.50
C PHE A 96 14.49 14.27 31.91
N TYR A 97 13.43 14.71 32.61
CA TYR A 97 13.51 15.17 34.01
C TYR A 97 13.54 14.05 35.07
N ARG A 98 13.30 12.78 34.71
CA ARG A 98 13.29 11.63 35.65
C ARG A 98 14.48 10.67 35.47
N VAL A 99 15.28 10.81 34.42
CA VAL A 99 16.39 9.90 34.06
C VAL A 99 17.54 9.88 35.09
N HIS A 100 17.62 10.81 36.04
CA HIS A 100 18.61 10.72 37.13
C HIS A 100 18.21 9.84 38.32
N ARG A 101 17.17 9.01 38.22
CA ARG A 101 16.87 8.08 39.32
C ARG A 101 16.41 6.73 38.80
N ARG A 102 17.38 5.81 38.74
CA ARG A 102 17.29 4.34 38.80
C ARG A 102 16.06 3.74 38.12
N ILE A 103 16.19 2.95 37.06
CA ILE A 103 15.37 1.74 36.86
C ILE A 103 15.87 0.93 35.66
N SER A 104 16.26 -0.31 35.95
CA SER A 104 16.52 -1.44 35.06
C SER A 104 15.22 -2.16 34.64
N LYS A 105 14.13 -1.42 34.40
CA LYS A 105 12.91 -1.98 33.76
C LYS A 105 12.97 -1.65 32.28
N LYS A 106 12.84 -2.68 31.45
CA LYS A 106 12.67 -2.58 30.00
C LYS A 106 11.47 -1.66 29.73
N ILE A 107 11.75 -0.40 29.41
CA ILE A 107 10.71 0.57 29.04
C ILE A 107 10.11 0.06 27.73
N GLU A 108 8.82 -0.32 27.76
CA GLU A 108 8.09 -0.67 26.54
C GLU A 108 8.13 0.54 25.61
N GLU A 109 8.55 0.35 24.37
CA GLU A 109 8.73 1.46 23.43
C GLU A 109 7.41 2.23 23.28
N PRO A 110 7.37 3.56 23.54
CA PRO A 110 6.12 4.32 23.62
C PRO A 110 5.24 4.26 22.37
N CYS A 111 5.85 4.04 21.20
CA CYS A 111 5.15 3.97 19.92
C CYS A 111 4.76 2.53 19.53
N HIS A 112 4.98 1.52 20.36
CA HIS A 112 4.72 0.12 20.01
C HIS A 112 3.24 -0.14 19.66
N LYS A 113 2.30 0.46 20.41
CA LYS A 113 0.85 0.25 20.27
C LYS A 113 0.09 1.49 19.78
N VAL A 114 0.79 2.58 19.44
CA VAL A 114 0.14 3.83 19.02
C VAL A 114 -0.20 3.77 17.53
N VAL A 115 -1.47 3.94 17.20
CA VAL A 115 -1.91 4.17 15.81
C VAL A 115 -1.82 5.67 15.52
N PRO A 116 -0.97 6.10 14.57
CA PRO A 116 -1.00 7.48 14.10
C PRO A 116 -2.32 7.79 13.40
N LYS A 117 -2.81 9.02 13.49
CA LYS A 117 -3.98 9.47 12.73
C LYS A 117 -3.69 9.52 11.23
N PHE A 118 -4.75 9.49 10.42
CA PHE A 118 -4.65 9.61 8.96
C PHE A 118 -3.92 10.89 8.52
N GLU A 119 -4.19 12.03 9.16
CA GLU A 119 -3.51 13.30 8.89
C GLU A 119 -1.98 13.22 9.09
N HIS A 120 -1.53 12.50 10.13
CA HIS A 120 -0.11 12.29 10.39
C HIS A 120 0.52 11.41 9.32
N PHE A 121 -0.22 10.40 8.84
CA PHE A 121 0.22 9.57 7.72
C PHE A 121 0.38 10.39 6.44
N ILE A 122 -0.61 11.21 6.07
CA ILE A 122 -0.53 12.08 4.89
C ILE A 122 0.65 13.04 4.99
N ASN A 123 0.79 13.76 6.11
CA ASN A 123 1.90 14.68 6.33
C ASN A 123 3.26 13.97 6.34
N TYR A 124 3.30 12.71 6.73
CA TYR A 124 4.51 11.91 6.65
C TYR A 124 4.88 11.59 5.21
N ILE A 125 3.99 10.94 4.44
CA ILE A 125 4.28 10.51 3.06
C ILE A 125 4.52 11.65 2.07
N MET A 126 4.10 12.86 2.41
CA MET A 126 4.37 14.08 1.63
C MET A 126 5.71 14.75 1.97
N SER A 127 6.42 14.28 3.01
CA SER A 127 7.73 14.85 3.38
C SER A 127 8.88 14.24 2.57
N ASP A 128 9.92 15.04 2.29
CA ASP A 128 11.03 14.73 1.36
C ASP A 128 11.86 13.46 1.68
N SER A 129 11.62 12.82 2.82
CA SER A 129 12.42 11.70 3.34
C SER A 129 11.71 10.35 3.35
N VAL A 130 10.57 10.20 2.65
CA VAL A 130 9.79 8.95 2.71
C VAL A 130 10.22 7.93 1.67
N ILE A 131 10.29 6.69 2.14
CA ILE A 131 10.48 5.50 1.32
C ILE A 131 9.35 5.44 0.28
N SER A 132 9.72 5.51 -0.99
CA SER A 132 8.80 5.32 -2.11
C SER A 132 8.16 3.93 -2.01
N ASP A 133 6.85 3.88 -1.90
CA ASP A 133 6.09 2.63 -1.75
C ASP A 133 4.92 2.58 -2.73
N VAL A 134 4.70 1.41 -3.30
CA VAL A 134 3.70 1.16 -4.34
C VAL A 134 2.26 1.40 -3.90
N HIS A 135 1.97 1.56 -2.60
CA HIS A 135 0.63 1.78 -2.06
C HIS A 135 0.25 3.27 -1.95
N TRP A 136 1.23 4.18 -1.81
CA TRP A 136 0.97 5.63 -1.75
C TRP A 136 1.67 6.45 -2.83
N TYR A 137 2.53 5.85 -3.65
CA TYR A 137 3.12 6.54 -4.80
C TYR A 137 2.08 6.76 -5.91
N PRO A 138 1.99 7.94 -6.55
CA PRO A 138 0.99 8.18 -7.60
C PRO A 138 1.11 7.17 -8.75
N TYR A 139 -0.02 6.71 -9.31
CA TYR A 139 -0.03 5.76 -10.44
C TYR A 139 0.82 6.26 -11.62
N SER A 140 0.78 7.55 -11.94
CA SER A 140 1.56 8.15 -13.02
C SER A 140 3.08 8.05 -12.82
N LYS A 141 3.53 7.83 -11.60
CA LYS A 141 4.94 7.66 -11.26
C LYS A 141 5.30 6.20 -10.98
N LEU A 142 4.33 5.29 -10.93
CA LEU A 142 4.62 3.86 -10.85
C LEU A 142 5.25 3.40 -12.17
N CYS A 143 6.24 2.52 -12.05
CA CYS A 143 7.01 2.06 -13.19
C CYS A 143 6.08 1.43 -14.24
N TYR A 144 6.29 1.79 -15.50
CA TYR A 144 5.55 1.31 -16.66
C TYR A 144 4.09 1.76 -16.80
N THR A 145 3.48 2.44 -15.82
CA THR A 145 2.09 2.91 -15.96
C THR A 145 1.94 3.88 -17.13
N CYS A 146 2.84 4.85 -17.29
CA CYS A 146 2.78 5.79 -18.42
C CYS A 146 3.38 5.23 -19.72
N LEU A 147 4.06 4.09 -19.67
CA LEU A 147 4.76 3.53 -20.84
C LEU A 147 3.83 2.73 -21.76
N PHE A 148 2.67 2.28 -21.25
CA PHE A 148 1.73 1.50 -22.03
C PHE A 148 0.54 2.34 -22.49
N LYS A 149 0.14 2.13 -23.74
CA LYS A 149 -1.20 2.52 -24.22
C LYS A 149 -2.16 1.41 -23.82
N TYR A 150 -2.95 1.65 -22.78
CA TYR A 150 -3.97 0.72 -22.31
C TYR A 150 -5.16 0.70 -23.27
N ASN A 151 -5.67 -0.50 -23.53
CA ASN A 151 -6.92 -0.69 -24.25
C ASN A 151 -8.11 -0.31 -23.36
N PHE A 152 -8.01 -0.59 -22.05
CA PHE A 152 -9.03 -0.27 -21.06
C PHE A 152 -8.40 0.25 -19.76
N ILE A 153 -9.02 1.28 -19.19
CA ILE A 153 -8.69 1.82 -17.87
C ILE A 153 -9.95 1.71 -17.03
N GLY A 154 -10.04 0.65 -16.24
CA GLY A 154 -11.14 0.44 -15.30
C GLY A 154 -10.95 1.30 -14.06
N LYS A 155 -12.04 1.79 -13.48
CA LYS A 155 -12.01 2.54 -12.22
C LYS A 155 -12.65 1.72 -11.14
N HIS A 156 -12.01 1.68 -9.98
CA HIS A 156 -12.56 0.94 -8.84
C HIS A 156 -13.92 1.50 -8.38
N GLU A 157 -14.16 2.79 -8.59
CA GLU A 157 -15.41 3.46 -8.23
C GLU A 157 -16.59 3.06 -9.15
N THR A 158 -16.31 2.53 -10.33
CA THR A 158 -17.30 2.13 -11.34
C THR A 158 -17.12 0.67 -11.74
N ILE A 159 -16.52 -0.14 -10.87
CA ILE A 159 -16.14 -1.51 -11.23
C ILE A 159 -17.36 -2.37 -11.54
N GLU A 160 -18.49 -2.13 -10.86
CA GLU A 160 -19.75 -2.80 -11.13
C GLU A 160 -20.34 -2.46 -12.51
N GLU A 161 -20.06 -1.26 -13.02
CA GLU A 161 -20.47 -0.84 -14.37
C GLU A 161 -19.50 -1.37 -15.45
N ASP A 162 -18.26 -1.67 -15.06
CA ASP A 162 -17.20 -2.19 -15.92
C ASP A 162 -17.22 -3.73 -16.08
N LEU A 163 -18.07 -4.45 -15.31
CA LEU A 163 -18.25 -5.92 -15.32
C LEU A 163 -19.38 -6.38 -16.25
#